data_AF-A0A2E3Q112-F1
#
_entry.id   AF-A0A2E3Q112-F1
#
_cell.length_a   1.000
_cell.length_b   1.000
_cell.length_c   1.000
_cell.angle_alpha   90.00
_cell.angle_beta   90.00
_cell.angle_gamma   90.00
#
_symmetry.space_group_name_H-M   'P 1'
#
loop_
_entity.id
_entity.type
_entity.pdbx_description
1 polymer ?
#
loop_
_entity_poly.entity_id
_entity_poly.type
_entity_poly.pdbx_seq_one_letter_code
_entity_poly.pdbx_strand_id
1 'polypeptide(L)'
;MTRRNRRFLLVFLAFFVVAGIGTTIYGFQVVERVKLQAARSDHALRLRAWSILAEADATGRFPSEASQTDPRLEQLRLEGGLAELTGSSSPADFGLSGEAWPDTREKALEGLEPGAPVPDTEAIREIVQVSWDPEGRLPPVLSVSGRPSGLVEGGTTLELVNRWLRRAADQLGR
;
A
#
# COMPACT_ATOMS: atom_id res chain seq x y z
N MET A 1 41.04 46.79 1.10
CA MET A 1 40.60 45.75 0.14
C MET A 1 40.34 46.39 -1.22
N THR A 2 41.09 46.01 -2.25
CA THR A 2 40.89 46.45 -3.64
C THR A 2 39.49 46.03 -4.14
N ARG A 3 38.80 46.87 -4.93
CA ARG A 3 37.42 46.65 -5.43
C ARG A 3 37.22 45.26 -6.07
N ARG A 4 38.27 44.67 -6.65
CA ARG A 4 38.29 43.34 -7.27
C ARG A 4 38.05 42.20 -6.26
N ASN A 5 38.60 42.30 -5.04
CA ASN A 5 38.40 41.29 -3.99
C ASN A 5 36.97 41.35 -3.42
N ARG A 6 36.38 42.55 -3.33
CA ARG A 6 34.98 42.71 -2.88
C ARG A 6 33.98 42.14 -3.89
N ARG A 7 34.23 42.30 -5.19
CA ARG A 7 33.41 41.68 -6.25
C ARG A 7 33.51 40.16 -6.24
N PHE A 8 34.72 39.62 -6.07
CA PHE A 8 34.92 38.17 -5.97
C PHE A 8 34.17 37.56 -4.78
N LEU A 9 34.29 38.17 -3.60
CA LEU A 9 33.56 37.73 -2.40
C LEU A 9 32.04 37.76 -2.59
N LEU A 10 31.50 38.81 -3.22
CA LEU A 10 30.07 38.92 -3.50
C LEU A 10 29.58 37.84 -4.48
N VAL A 11 30.35 37.54 -5.53
CA VAL A 11 30.01 36.47 -6.48
C VAL A 11 30.05 35.10 -5.81
N PHE A 12 31.07 34.85 -4.98
CA PHE A 12 31.19 33.61 -4.23
C PHE A 12 30.03 33.43 -3.23
N LEU A 13 29.68 34.49 -2.49
CA LEU A 13 28.53 34.48 -1.59
C LEU A 13 27.23 34.24 -2.36
N ALA A 14 27.03 34.91 -3.50
CA ALA A 14 25.86 34.71 -4.35
C ALA A 14 25.75 33.27 -4.83
N PHE A 15 26.86 32.63 -5.22
CA PHE A 15 26.89 31.21 -5.60
C PHE A 15 26.42 30.31 -4.45
N PHE A 16 26.94 30.51 -3.23
CA PHE A 16 26.53 29.73 -2.07
C PHE A 16 25.04 29.90 -1.74
N VAL A 17 24.53 31.14 -1.81
CA VAL A 17 23.11 31.41 -1.59
C VAL A 17 22.25 30.71 -2.63
N VAL A 18 22.61 30.80 -3.92
CA VAL A 18 21.87 30.13 -5.00
C VAL A 18 21.92 28.60 -4.86
N ALA A 19 23.08 28.04 -4.53
CA ALA A 19 23.24 26.61 -4.29
C ALA A 19 22.40 26.13 -3.08
N GLY A 20 22.35 26.92 -2.00
CA GLY A 20 21.52 26.63 -0.83
C GLY A 20 20.03 26.64 -1.14
N ILE A 21 19.56 27.63 -1.90
CA ILE A 21 18.17 27.70 -2.37
C ILE A 21 17.85 26.50 -3.25
N GLY A 22 18.72 26.17 -4.22
CA GLY A 22 18.54 25.02 -5.11
C GLY A 22 18.44 23.69 -4.35
N THR A 23 19.32 23.48 -3.37
CA THR A 23 19.32 22.28 -2.53
C THR A 23 18.04 22.18 -1.69
N THR A 24 17.56 23.31 -1.18
CA THR A 24 16.33 23.38 -0.38
C THR A 24 15.11 23.02 -1.22
N ILE A 25 14.96 23.61 -2.40
CA ILE A 25 13.85 23.32 -3.33
C ILE A 25 13.87 21.85 -3.73
N TYR A 26 15.05 21.31 -4.06
CA TYR A 26 15.18 19.90 -4.42
C TYR A 26 14.79 18.99 -3.26
N GLY A 27 15.20 19.31 -2.03
CA GLY A 27 14.80 18.58 -0.82
C GLY A 27 13.28 18.49 -0.66
N PHE A 28 12.57 19.59 -0.83
CA PHE A 28 11.10 19.60 -0.77
C PHE A 28 10.46 18.71 -1.85
N GLN A 29 10.95 18.78 -3.10
CA GLN A 29 10.43 17.96 -4.19
C GLN A 29 10.64 16.46 -3.94
N VAL A 30 11.79 16.07 -3.38
CA VAL A 30 12.06 14.66 -3.04
C VAL A 30 11.09 14.16 -1.98
N VAL A 31 10.87 14.94 -0.91
CA VAL A 31 9.93 14.57 0.16
C VAL A 31 8.51 14.43 -0.37
N GLU A 32 8.07 15.36 -1.23
CA GLU A 32 6.74 15.30 -1.84
C GLU A 32 6.57 14.05 -2.72
N ARG A 33 7.58 13.73 -3.54
CA ARG A 33 7.56 12.50 -4.35
C ARG A 33 7.50 11.23 -3.51
N VAL A 34 8.26 11.17 -2.41
CA VAL A 34 8.23 10.01 -1.50
C VAL A 34 6.86 9.87 -0.83
N LYS A 35 6.24 10.98 -0.41
CA LYS A 35 4.88 10.96 0.15
C LYS A 35 3.85 10.45 -0.85
N LEU A 36 3.92 10.92 -2.10
CA LEU A 36 3.03 10.44 -3.16
C LEU A 36 3.23 8.95 -3.46
N GLN A 37 4.48 8.48 -3.50
CA GLN A 37 4.79 7.06 -3.66
C GLN A 37 4.30 6.21 -2.48
N ALA A 38 4.42 6.72 -1.25
CA ALA A 38 3.91 6.07 -0.05
C ALA A 38 2.39 5.97 -0.10
N ALA A 39 1.68 7.05 -0.44
CA ALA A 39 0.22 7.06 -0.57
C ALA A 39 -0.27 6.07 -1.64
N ARG A 40 0.41 6.00 -2.80
CA ARG A 40 0.09 5.02 -3.84
C ARG A 40 0.31 3.57 -3.37
N SER A 41 1.38 3.35 -2.61
CA SER A 41 1.70 2.02 -2.07
C SER A 41 0.72 1.58 -1.00
N ASP A 42 0.30 2.51 -0.14
CA ASP A 42 -0.73 2.26 0.87
C ASP A 42 -2.07 1.92 0.25
N HIS A 43 -2.46 2.64 -0.81
CA HIS A 43 -3.67 2.34 -1.55
C HIS A 43 -3.63 0.94 -2.19
N ALA A 44 -2.51 0.58 -2.81
CA ALA A 44 -2.31 -0.75 -3.39
C ALA A 44 -2.36 -1.86 -2.33
N LEU A 45 -1.69 -1.65 -1.19
CA LEU A 45 -1.66 -2.61 -0.07
C LEU A 45 -3.05 -2.87 0.49
N ARG A 46 -3.81 -1.81 0.79
CA ARG A 46 -5.13 -1.95 1.40
C ARG A 46 -6.15 -2.56 0.44
N LEU A 47 -6.14 -2.16 -0.84
CA LEU A 47 -6.95 -2.80 -1.88
C LEU A 47 -6.63 -4.30 -1.99
N ARG A 48 -5.34 -4.64 -2.10
CA ARG A 48 -4.92 -6.02 -2.27
C ARG A 48 -5.27 -6.86 -1.04
N ALA A 49 -5.01 -6.35 0.17
CA ALA A 49 -5.37 -7.04 1.40
C ALA A 49 -6.88 -7.27 1.52
N TRP A 50 -7.70 -6.26 1.20
CA TRP A 50 -9.15 -6.38 1.23
C TRP A 50 -9.67 -7.43 0.24
N SER A 51 -9.11 -7.46 -0.98
CA SER A 51 -9.47 -8.48 -1.98
C SER A 51 -9.23 -9.91 -1.50
N ILE A 52 -8.13 -10.12 -0.76
CA ILE A 52 -7.74 -11.42 -0.22
C ILE A 52 -8.68 -11.81 0.91
N LEU A 53 -9.04 -10.86 1.77
CA LEU A 53 -9.99 -11.09 2.86
C LEU A 53 -11.39 -11.42 2.36
N ALA A 54 -11.88 -10.71 1.35
CA ALA A 54 -13.20 -10.98 0.77
C ALA A 54 -13.28 -12.37 0.11
N GLU A 55 -12.21 -12.81 -0.54
CA GLU A 55 -12.12 -14.17 -1.09
C GLU A 55 -11.98 -15.23 0.01
N ALA A 56 -11.21 -14.93 1.05
CA ALA A 56 -11.04 -15.83 2.18
C ALA A 56 -12.34 -16.00 2.98
N ASP A 57 -13.14 -14.94 3.08
CA ASP A 57 -14.52 -15.03 3.54
C ASP A 57 -15.33 -15.91 2.59
N ALA A 58 -15.51 -15.52 1.33
CA ALA A 58 -16.38 -16.26 0.40
C ALA A 58 -16.08 -17.76 0.25
N THR A 59 -14.81 -18.16 0.37
CA THR A 59 -14.37 -19.55 0.20
C THR A 59 -14.06 -20.28 1.51
N GLY A 60 -14.06 -19.59 2.64
CA GLY A 60 -13.66 -20.13 3.95
C GLY A 60 -12.18 -20.53 4.06
N ARG A 61 -11.31 -20.11 3.13
CA ARG A 61 -9.87 -20.41 3.13
C ARG A 61 -9.09 -19.34 2.37
N PHE A 62 -7.80 -19.16 2.69
CA PHE A 62 -6.99 -18.24 1.89
C PHE A 62 -6.74 -18.77 0.47
N PRO A 63 -6.58 -17.87 -0.52
CA PRO A 63 -6.12 -18.25 -1.85
C PRO A 63 -4.76 -18.95 -1.77
N SER A 64 -4.63 -20.08 -2.46
CA SER A 64 -3.36 -20.79 -2.62
C SER A 64 -2.66 -20.38 -3.91
N GLU A 65 -1.36 -20.69 -4.02
CA GLU A 65 -0.57 -20.47 -5.23
C GLU A 65 -1.19 -21.14 -6.47
N ALA A 66 -1.75 -22.35 -6.33
CA ALA A 66 -2.44 -23.03 -7.43
C ALA A 66 -3.69 -22.26 -7.92
N SER A 67 -4.39 -21.57 -7.02
CA SER A 67 -5.57 -20.78 -7.33
C SER A 67 -5.26 -19.45 -8.05
N GLN A 68 -3.98 -19.06 -8.18
CA GLN A 68 -3.57 -17.87 -8.93
C GLN A 68 -3.51 -18.09 -10.44
N THR A 69 -3.45 -19.34 -10.90
CA THR A 69 -3.28 -19.66 -12.33
C THR A 69 -4.50 -19.30 -13.19
N ASP A 70 -5.63 -18.93 -12.57
CA ASP A 70 -6.79 -18.41 -13.30
C ASP A 70 -6.60 -16.90 -13.55
N PRO A 71 -6.30 -16.47 -14.79
CA PRO A 71 -5.99 -15.07 -15.11
C PRO A 71 -7.20 -14.14 -14.87
N ARG A 72 -8.43 -14.67 -14.92
CA ARG A 72 -9.63 -13.86 -14.65
C ARG A 72 -9.74 -13.56 -13.16
N LEU A 73 -9.54 -14.56 -12.31
CA LEU A 73 -9.50 -14.39 -10.86
C LEU A 73 -8.31 -13.56 -10.42
N GLU A 74 -7.14 -13.68 -11.07
CA GLU A 74 -5.97 -12.86 -10.78
C GLU A 74 -6.26 -11.37 -10.97
N GLN A 75 -6.86 -10.99 -12.10
CA GLN A 75 -7.19 -9.60 -12.41
C GLN A 75 -8.20 -9.00 -11.43
N LEU A 76 -9.27 -9.74 -11.12
CA LEU A 76 -10.28 -9.31 -10.16
C LEU A 76 -9.73 -9.26 -8.72
N ARG A 77 -8.77 -10.13 -8.36
CA ARG A 77 -8.07 -10.08 -7.07
C ARG A 77 -7.15 -8.86 -7.00
N LEU A 78 -6.59 -8.42 -8.12
CA LEU A 78 -5.68 -7.27 -8.15
C LEU A 78 -6.47 -5.95 -8.00
N GLU A 79 -7.66 -5.88 -8.57
CA GLU A 79 -8.52 -4.68 -8.53
C GLU A 79 -9.34 -4.54 -7.24
N GLY A 80 -9.36 -5.58 -6.39
CA GLY A 80 -10.32 -5.67 -5.29
C GLY A 80 -11.72 -6.05 -5.73
N GLY A 81 -11.95 -6.34 -7.00
CA GLY A 81 -13.27 -6.68 -7.56
C GLY A 81 -13.78 -8.07 -7.20
N LEU A 82 -13.03 -8.92 -6.46
CA LEU A 82 -13.56 -10.23 -6.09
C LEU A 82 -14.77 -10.15 -5.17
N ALA A 83 -14.75 -9.25 -4.20
CA ALA A 83 -15.88 -9.01 -3.30
C ALA A 83 -17.17 -8.65 -4.06
N GLU A 84 -17.03 -7.90 -5.16
CA GLU A 84 -18.16 -7.51 -6.01
C GLU A 84 -18.73 -8.71 -6.80
N LEU A 85 -17.93 -9.75 -7.05
CA LEU A 85 -18.33 -10.94 -7.81
C LEU A 85 -18.79 -12.11 -6.95
N THR A 86 -18.21 -12.30 -5.78
CA THR A 86 -18.66 -13.34 -4.84
C THR A 86 -19.96 -12.95 -4.12
N GLY A 87 -20.51 -11.76 -4.38
CA GLY A 87 -21.72 -11.24 -3.73
C GLY A 87 -21.50 -10.82 -2.27
N SER A 88 -20.31 -11.09 -1.73
CA SER A 88 -19.84 -10.67 -0.42
C SER A 88 -19.35 -9.22 -0.53
N SER A 89 -20.28 -8.27 -0.39
CA SER A 89 -19.96 -6.84 -0.27
C SER A 89 -19.24 -6.51 1.04
N SER A 90 -19.18 -7.48 1.96
CA SER A 90 -18.47 -7.45 3.23
C SER A 90 -18.04 -8.87 3.59
N PRO A 91 -16.83 -9.11 4.16
CA PRO A 91 -16.38 -10.38 4.72
C PRO A 91 -17.27 -10.95 5.87
N ALA A 92 -18.59 -10.87 5.79
CA ALA A 92 -19.51 -11.15 6.87
C ALA A 92 -20.15 -12.54 6.78
N ASP A 93 -20.03 -13.25 5.65
CA ASP A 93 -20.79 -14.49 5.42
C ASP A 93 -20.24 -15.66 6.25
N PHE A 94 -18.94 -15.70 6.52
CA PHE A 94 -18.32 -16.66 7.46
C PHE A 94 -18.08 -16.08 8.85
N GLY A 95 -18.70 -14.92 9.16
CA GLY A 95 -18.52 -14.27 10.45
C GLY A 95 -17.15 -13.62 10.63
N LEU A 96 -16.43 -13.37 9.53
CA LEU A 96 -15.19 -12.60 9.47
C LEU A 96 -15.47 -11.09 9.66
N SER A 97 -16.32 -10.72 10.63
CA SER A 97 -16.68 -9.35 10.95
C SER A 97 -16.34 -9.02 12.41
N GLY A 98 -15.66 -7.89 12.62
CA GLY A 98 -15.27 -7.44 13.95
C GLY A 98 -14.23 -6.32 13.92
N GLU A 99 -13.79 -5.89 15.11
CA GLU A 99 -12.79 -4.83 15.34
C GLU A 99 -11.39 -5.13 14.74
N ALA A 100 -11.24 -6.30 14.12
CA ALA A 100 -9.98 -6.89 13.72
C ALA A 100 -9.50 -6.50 12.30
N TRP A 101 -10.43 -6.21 11.36
CA TRP A 101 -10.18 -5.76 9.98
C TRP A 101 -11.45 -5.11 9.37
N PRO A 102 -11.33 -4.32 8.29
CA PRO A 102 -12.46 -3.60 7.69
C PRO A 102 -13.51 -4.53 7.09
N ASP A 103 -14.78 -4.23 7.38
CA ASP A 103 -15.97 -4.91 6.85
C ASP A 103 -16.29 -4.47 5.42
N THR A 104 -16.03 -3.23 5.02
CA THR A 104 -16.25 -2.79 3.63
C THR A 104 -14.98 -2.30 2.95
N ARG A 105 -15.00 -2.27 1.61
CA ARG A 105 -13.91 -1.72 0.79
C ARG A 105 -13.62 -0.28 1.18
N GLU A 106 -14.67 0.51 1.38
CA GLU A 106 -14.59 1.92 1.72
C GLU A 106 -13.90 2.10 3.07
N LYS A 107 -14.24 1.28 4.08
CA LYS A 107 -13.53 1.29 5.37
C LYS A 107 -12.09 0.82 5.25
N ALA A 108 -11.78 -0.12 4.36
CA ALA A 108 -10.41 -0.52 4.11
C ALA A 108 -9.57 0.65 3.54
N LEU A 109 -10.19 1.52 2.76
CA LEU A 109 -9.54 2.69 2.16
C LEU A 109 -9.65 3.95 3.02
N GLU A 110 -10.34 3.89 4.16
CA GLU A 110 -10.56 5.03 5.05
C GLU A 110 -9.24 5.57 5.63
N GLY A 111 -9.10 6.88 5.69
CA GLY A 111 -7.90 7.54 6.20
C GLY A 111 -6.69 7.53 5.26
N LEU A 112 -6.87 7.12 3.99
CA LEU A 112 -5.88 7.41 2.95
C LEU A 112 -5.96 8.88 2.54
N GLU A 113 -4.81 9.45 2.14
CA GLU A 113 -4.70 10.84 1.70
C GLU A 113 -5.68 11.13 0.54
N PRO A 114 -6.59 12.10 0.70
CA PRO A 114 -7.58 12.42 -0.32
C PRO A 114 -6.88 13.01 -1.56
N GLY A 115 -6.98 12.31 -2.69
CA GLY A 115 -6.35 12.70 -3.96
C GLY A 115 -5.11 11.90 -4.35
N ALA A 116 -4.71 10.89 -3.57
CA ALA A 116 -3.75 9.91 -4.03
C ALA A 116 -4.31 9.19 -5.28
N PRO A 117 -3.53 9.07 -6.37
CA PRO A 117 -4.01 8.37 -7.57
C PRO A 117 -4.26 6.91 -7.21
N VAL A 118 -5.48 6.44 -7.46
CA VAL A 118 -5.85 5.03 -7.34
C VAL A 118 -4.93 4.25 -8.29
N PRO A 119 -4.10 3.32 -7.79
CA PRO A 119 -3.24 2.53 -8.65
C PRO A 119 -4.09 1.61 -9.52
N ASP A 120 -3.73 1.53 -10.80
CA ASP A 120 -4.22 0.55 -11.74
C ASP A 120 -3.65 -0.85 -11.43
N THR A 121 -4.26 -1.87 -12.03
CA THR A 121 -3.98 -3.29 -11.80
C THR A 121 -2.49 -3.63 -11.97
N GLU A 122 -1.85 -3.11 -13.02
CA GLU A 122 -0.42 -3.28 -13.28
C GLU A 122 0.44 -2.64 -12.17
N ALA A 123 0.09 -1.43 -11.74
CA ALA A 123 0.82 -0.79 -10.63
C ALA A 123 0.63 -1.53 -9.31
N ILE A 124 -0.56 -2.08 -9.03
CA ILE A 124 -0.76 -2.89 -7.82
C ILE A 124 0.16 -4.11 -7.85
N ARG A 125 0.30 -4.79 -8.99
CA ARG A 125 1.19 -5.94 -9.17
C ARG A 125 2.67 -5.58 -9.00
N GLU A 126 3.07 -4.43 -9.55
CA GLU A 126 4.45 -3.95 -9.46
C GLU A 126 4.82 -3.47 -8.04
N ILE A 127 3.84 -2.92 -7.32
CA ILE A 127 4.04 -2.37 -5.98
C ILE A 127 3.96 -3.47 -4.93
N VAL A 128 2.95 -4.33 -5.00
CA VAL A 128 2.62 -5.30 -3.94
C VAL A 128 3.02 -6.71 -4.36
N GLN A 129 4.01 -7.24 -3.67
CA GLN A 129 4.35 -8.65 -3.73
C GLN A 129 3.57 -9.40 -2.66
N VAL A 130 3.03 -10.56 -3.02
CA VAL A 130 2.31 -11.42 -2.08
C VAL A 130 3.03 -12.76 -2.03
N SER A 131 3.45 -13.15 -0.82
CA SER A 131 3.95 -14.50 -0.54
C SER A 131 2.78 -15.35 -0.09
N TRP A 132 2.48 -16.40 -0.86
CA TRP A 132 1.36 -17.29 -0.62
C TRP A 132 1.82 -18.58 0.04
N ASP A 133 0.93 -19.17 0.83
CA ASP A 133 1.09 -20.54 1.30
C ASP A 133 0.63 -21.51 0.20
N PRO A 134 1.43 -22.53 -0.16
CA PRO A 134 1.06 -23.48 -1.21
C PRO A 134 -0.22 -24.26 -0.87
N GLU A 135 -0.49 -24.50 0.43
CA GLU A 135 -1.67 -25.22 0.89
C GLU A 135 -2.86 -24.30 1.23
N GLY A 136 -2.67 -22.97 1.25
CA GLY A 136 -3.69 -21.99 1.65
C GLY A 136 -4.10 -22.07 3.12
N ARG A 137 -3.27 -22.69 3.98
CA ARG A 137 -3.52 -22.87 5.42
C ARG A 137 -2.98 -21.71 6.25
N LEU A 138 -1.91 -21.08 5.76
CA LEU A 138 -1.33 -19.90 6.41
C LEU A 138 -1.80 -18.62 5.72
N PRO A 139 -1.93 -17.50 6.46
CA PRO A 139 -2.24 -16.22 5.85
C PRO A 139 -1.12 -15.80 4.89
N PRO A 140 -1.46 -15.25 3.72
CA PRO A 140 -0.45 -14.69 2.84
C PRO A 140 0.21 -13.48 3.49
N VAL A 141 1.44 -13.19 3.07
CA VAL A 141 2.21 -12.04 3.55
C VAL A 141 2.40 -11.05 2.41
N LEU A 142 1.96 -9.81 2.62
CA LEU A 142 2.16 -8.71 1.69
C LEU A 142 3.53 -8.05 1.94
N SER A 143 4.18 -7.59 0.86
CA SER A 143 5.43 -6.82 0.85
C SER A 143 5.38 -5.75 -0.23
N VAL A 144 6.15 -4.66 -0.06
CA VAL A 144 6.23 -3.54 -1.03
C VAL A 144 7.58 -3.42 -1.74
N SER A 145 8.41 -4.46 -1.71
CA SER A 145 9.68 -4.53 -2.48
C SER A 145 10.64 -3.36 -2.27
N GLY A 146 10.68 -2.79 -1.05
CA GLY A 146 11.50 -1.62 -0.73
C GLY A 146 10.90 -0.27 -1.12
N ARG A 147 9.67 -0.23 -1.66
CA ARG A 147 8.92 1.02 -1.84
C ARG A 147 8.50 1.58 -0.48
N PRO A 148 8.41 2.92 -0.35
CA PRO A 148 7.93 3.53 0.88
C PRO A 148 6.45 3.16 1.10
N SER A 149 6.10 2.89 2.35
CA SER A 149 4.71 2.83 2.83
C SER A 149 4.47 3.95 3.83
N GLY A 150 3.25 4.46 3.89
CA GLY A 150 2.87 5.48 4.86
C GLY A 150 2.82 4.94 6.29
N LEU A 151 2.75 5.90 7.22
CA LEU A 151 2.60 5.65 8.63
C LEU A 151 1.12 5.66 8.98
N VAL A 152 0.72 4.69 9.80
CA VAL A 152 -0.62 4.58 10.38
C VAL A 152 -0.49 4.45 11.89
N GLU A 153 -1.60 4.57 12.61
CA GLU A 153 -1.59 4.42 14.05
C GLU A 153 -1.04 3.04 14.46
N GLY A 154 0.06 3.05 15.21
CA GLY A 154 0.72 1.83 15.67
C GLY A 154 1.56 1.09 14.62
N GLY A 155 2.04 1.76 13.56
CA GLY A 155 3.04 1.19 12.66
C GLY A 155 3.03 1.73 11.22
N THR A 156 3.30 0.84 10.28
CA THR A 156 3.17 1.11 8.82
C THR A 156 1.88 0.54 8.25
N THR A 157 1.41 1.07 7.11
CA THR A 157 0.27 0.47 6.40
C THR A 157 0.52 -1.01 6.08
N LEU A 158 1.77 -1.39 5.79
CA LEU A 158 2.17 -2.78 5.56
C LEU A 158 1.92 -3.67 6.80
N GLU A 159 2.29 -3.20 7.99
CA GLU A 159 2.06 -3.91 9.23
C GLU A 159 0.57 -4.03 9.55
N LEU A 160 -0.20 -2.99 9.28
CA LEU A 160 -1.65 -2.97 9.46
C LEU A 160 -2.33 -4.04 8.59
N VAL A 161 -2.06 -4.07 7.29
CA VAL A 161 -2.69 -5.04 6.39
C VAL A 161 -2.28 -6.49 6.68
N ASN A 162 -1.01 -6.72 7.02
CA ASN A 162 -0.54 -8.05 7.43
C ASN A 162 -1.11 -8.45 8.80
N ARG A 163 -1.50 -7.49 9.65
CA ARG A 163 -2.23 -7.76 10.90
C ARG A 163 -3.66 -8.19 10.60
N TRP A 164 -4.33 -7.57 9.62
CA TRP A 164 -5.67 -7.99 9.18
C TRP A 164 -5.67 -9.45 8.71
N LEU A 165 -4.77 -9.80 7.79
CA LEU A 165 -4.67 -11.16 7.25
C LEU A 165 -4.40 -12.21 8.34
N ARG A 166 -3.49 -11.91 9.28
CA ARG A 166 -3.20 -12.82 10.40
C ARG A 166 -4.42 -13.05 11.30
N ARG A 167 -5.15 -11.99 11.64
CA ARG A 167 -6.35 -12.13 12.47
C ARG A 167 -7.48 -12.87 11.74
N ALA A 168 -7.59 -12.70 10.42
CA ALA A 168 -8.52 -13.48 9.61
C ALA A 168 -8.16 -14.98 9.62
N ALA A 169 -6.86 -15.32 9.56
CA ALA A 169 -6.42 -16.70 9.73
C ALA A 169 -6.81 -17.29 11.09
N ASP A 170 -6.64 -16.51 12.17
CA ASP A 170 -7.01 -16.94 13.52
C ASP A 170 -8.52 -17.19 13.67
N GLN A 171 -9.36 -16.62 12.81
CA GLN A 171 -10.81 -16.87 12.78
C GLN A 171 -11.17 -18.04 11.86
N LEU A 172 -10.53 -18.17 10.69
CA LEU A 172 -10.74 -19.29 9.77
C LEU A 172 -10.22 -20.64 10.31
N GLY A 173 -9.23 -20.61 11.21
CA GLY A 173 -8.67 -21.81 11.85
C GLY A 173 -9.40 -22.28 13.11
N ARG A 174 -10.53 -21.66 13.48
CA ARG A 174 -11.43 -22.09 14.57
C ARG A 174 -12.60 -22.88 14.04
#